data_AF-A0A068X084-F1
#
_entry.id   AF-A0A068X084-F1
#
_cell.length_a   1.000
_cell.length_b   1.000
_cell.length_c   1.000
_cell.angle_alpha   90.00
_cell.angle_beta   90.00
_cell.angle_gamma   90.00
#
_symmetry.space_group_name_H-M   'P 1'
#
loop_
_entity.id
_entity.type
_entity.pdbx_description
1 polymer ?
#
loop_
_entity_poly.entity_id
_entity_poly.type
_entity_poly.pdbx_seq_one_letter_code
_entity_poly.pdbx_strand_id
1 'polypeptide(L)'
;MSCFDRGKPNPQASNPECNDKLVKVFTWEEWVQLNNRIHASEISAAKLRMDTEARENVRNRSFEIHKDWTNTILGARKKKLHEREERLKKEEEERVAVDLEWAKEQAKDRLKKLCIARTAQLYDTSRLKKFHAALRLGDALKENDLQLQLKELKREAESKKREMEYRAMIDAITAAEKKEEKEMREKKAAERLVHEFQRSQIEERHQQEEKEKLALKEEGEMIRSLSREAERTKSRMREEKRQEQKMTTRDLLEEIENRKKMRLVESIRDKEEDEKNLIYAVAKRQMCLMQMEKEEAAAAEWASRQQELAQNLSKLILQRQATREISMEGALRQEEEKWQKRIEGEARKREEAKESMKKQREDAMRVKEERMSREVEDGRAELQHNINLDEAAHREDAERSAKRLQDGKELAQIYLEEMRRHEEARRKEREADKWLERFNAHSKKQEDLFQQYAKRNKGRLNTEEGRGARVWRKQARERGGKEEEENGV
;
A
#
# COMPACT_ATOMS: atom_id res chain seq x y z
N MET A 1 0.48 -123.34 -77.14
CA MET A 1 0.25 -122.61 -78.40
C MET A 1 1.60 -122.50 -79.09
N SER A 2 1.90 -123.07 -80.26
CA SER A 2 1.21 -123.86 -81.30
C SER A 2 2.36 -124.45 -82.15
N CYS A 3 2.42 -125.77 -82.44
CA CYS A 3 2.05 -126.40 -83.74
C CYS A 3 2.81 -125.78 -84.95
N PHE A 4 3.44 -126.46 -85.92
CA PHE A 4 3.41 -127.80 -86.54
C PHE A 4 4.68 -127.83 -87.45
N ASP A 5 5.56 -128.83 -87.50
CA ASP A 5 5.47 -130.17 -88.10
C ASP A 5 5.87 -130.27 -89.61
N ARG A 6 6.65 -131.33 -89.87
CA ARG A 6 6.90 -132.13 -91.11
C ARG A 6 7.95 -131.75 -92.17
N GLY A 7 8.79 -132.76 -92.43
CA GLY A 7 9.49 -132.96 -93.70
C GLY A 7 10.53 -134.09 -93.69
N LYS A 8 10.12 -135.35 -93.49
CA LYS A 8 10.82 -136.55 -94.01
C LYS A 8 10.01 -137.04 -95.24
N PRO A 9 10.60 -137.73 -96.24
CA PRO A 9 10.84 -139.17 -96.12
C PRO A 9 12.14 -139.71 -96.74
N ASN A 10 12.48 -140.89 -96.22
CA ASN A 10 13.44 -141.91 -96.65
C ASN A 10 13.24 -142.33 -98.13
N PRO A 11 14.19 -143.06 -98.77
CA PRO A 11 14.17 -144.51 -98.56
C PRO A 11 15.56 -145.18 -98.50
N GLN A 12 15.53 -146.34 -97.84
CA GLN A 12 16.54 -147.39 -97.83
C GLN A 12 16.87 -147.86 -99.26
N ALA A 13 18.12 -148.23 -99.51
CA ALA A 13 18.46 -149.20 -100.54
C ALA A 13 19.63 -150.06 -100.05
N SER A 14 19.34 -151.36 -100.01
CA SER A 14 20.16 -152.54 -99.82
C SER A 14 21.49 -152.59 -100.62
N ASN A 15 22.45 -153.32 -100.04
CA ASN A 15 23.69 -153.87 -100.62
C ASN A 15 23.58 -154.31 -102.09
N PRO A 16 24.71 -154.33 -102.82
CA PRO A 16 25.40 -155.61 -103.01
C PRO A 16 26.93 -155.53 -102.94
N GLU A 17 27.56 -156.60 -102.49
CA GLU A 17 29.00 -156.85 -102.61
C GLU A 17 29.43 -156.98 -104.08
N CYS A 18 30.61 -156.45 -104.47
CA CYS A 18 31.45 -156.97 -105.57
C CYS A 18 32.84 -156.29 -105.65
N ASN A 19 33.84 -157.06 -106.10
CA ASN A 19 35.30 -156.85 -105.98
C ASN A 19 35.98 -155.97 -107.09
N ASP A 20 37.09 -155.33 -106.68
CA ASP A 20 38.40 -155.03 -107.33
C ASP A 20 38.61 -154.35 -108.75
N LYS A 21 39.24 -153.13 -108.71
CA LYS A 21 40.39 -152.52 -109.51
C LYS A 21 40.20 -151.55 -110.74
N LEU A 22 40.86 -150.34 -110.65
CA LEU A 22 41.64 -149.46 -111.64
C LEU A 22 41.36 -147.90 -111.68
N VAL A 23 42.41 -147.02 -111.75
CA VAL A 23 42.39 -145.50 -111.71
C VAL A 23 43.43 -144.81 -112.67
N LYS A 24 43.23 -143.55 -113.15
CA LYS A 24 44.11 -142.69 -114.03
C LYS A 24 44.30 -141.23 -113.48
N VAL A 25 45.40 -140.49 -113.77
CA VAL A 25 45.83 -139.19 -113.14
C VAL A 25 46.05 -138.01 -114.14
N PHE A 26 45.74 -136.75 -113.76
CA PHE A 26 45.82 -135.43 -114.49
C PHE A 26 46.95 -134.45 -113.99
N THR A 27 47.21 -133.30 -114.66
CA THR A 27 48.25 -132.27 -114.31
C THR A 27 47.73 -131.03 -113.55
N TRP A 28 48.62 -130.22 -112.95
CA TRP A 28 48.29 -129.17 -111.95
C TRP A 28 47.63 -127.88 -112.49
N GLU A 29 48.07 -127.35 -113.64
CA GLU A 29 47.53 -126.09 -114.17
C GLU A 29 46.08 -126.25 -114.64
N GLU A 30 45.76 -127.40 -115.22
CA GLU A 30 44.40 -127.80 -115.57
C GLU A 30 43.51 -127.87 -114.32
N TRP A 31 44.06 -128.30 -113.18
CA TRP A 31 43.34 -128.30 -111.91
C TRP A 31 43.00 -126.89 -111.42
N VAL A 32 43.93 -125.92 -111.42
CA VAL A 32 43.68 -124.58 -110.87
C VAL A 32 42.65 -123.80 -111.69
N GLN A 33 42.71 -123.86 -113.03
CA GLN A 33 41.73 -123.18 -113.87
C GLN A 33 40.34 -123.82 -113.77
N LEU A 34 40.29 -125.16 -113.73
CA LEU A 34 39.05 -125.88 -113.51
C LEU A 34 38.50 -125.54 -112.11
N ASN A 35 39.34 -125.50 -111.08
CA ASN A 35 38.98 -125.16 -109.71
C ASN A 35 38.40 -123.74 -109.62
N ASN A 36 39.05 -122.75 -110.22
CA ASN A 36 38.53 -121.38 -110.20
C ASN A 36 37.25 -121.19 -111.02
N ARG A 37 37.04 -121.96 -112.10
CA ARG A 37 35.77 -121.96 -112.85
C ARG A 37 34.65 -122.71 -112.13
N ILE A 38 34.96 -123.85 -111.51
CA ILE A 38 34.03 -124.60 -110.66
C ILE A 38 33.58 -123.73 -109.48
N HIS A 39 34.49 -122.96 -108.87
CA HIS A 39 34.23 -122.19 -107.64
C HIS A 39 33.93 -120.69 -107.86
N ALA A 40 33.73 -120.21 -109.10
CA ALA A 40 33.45 -118.80 -109.37
C ALA A 40 32.17 -118.28 -108.67
N SER A 41 31.12 -119.12 -108.63
CA SER A 41 29.88 -118.86 -107.89
C SER A 41 30.15 -118.64 -106.40
N GLU A 42 30.95 -119.52 -105.80
CA GLU A 42 31.27 -119.51 -104.36
C GLU A 42 32.07 -118.26 -103.96
N ILE A 43 33.01 -117.82 -104.81
CA ILE A 43 33.78 -116.58 -104.59
C ILE A 43 32.86 -115.35 -104.60
N SER A 44 31.88 -115.30 -105.51
CA SER A 44 30.93 -114.19 -105.59
C SER A 44 29.98 -114.15 -104.38
N ALA A 45 29.52 -115.31 -103.91
CA ALA A 45 28.70 -115.44 -102.71
C ALA A 45 29.47 -115.05 -101.44
N ALA A 46 30.77 -115.38 -101.35
CA ALA A 46 31.64 -114.98 -100.26
C ALA A 46 31.80 -113.45 -100.17
N LYS A 47 31.96 -112.76 -101.31
CA LYS A 47 32.02 -111.29 -101.34
C LYS A 47 30.71 -110.65 -100.86
N LEU A 48 29.56 -111.16 -101.32
CA LEU A 48 28.26 -110.63 -100.88
C LEU A 48 28.05 -110.81 -99.38
N ARG A 49 28.48 -111.95 -98.80
CA ARG A 49 28.45 -112.19 -97.34
C ARG A 49 29.30 -111.18 -96.58
N MET A 50 30.53 -110.95 -97.04
CA MET A 50 31.43 -109.94 -96.45
C MET A 50 30.81 -108.53 -96.48
N ASP A 51 30.16 -108.16 -97.58
CA ASP A 51 29.48 -106.86 -97.69
C ASP A 51 28.25 -106.77 -96.77
N THR A 52 27.47 -107.84 -96.61
CA THR A 52 26.34 -107.87 -95.67
C THR A 52 26.80 -107.76 -94.22
N GLU A 53 27.85 -108.49 -93.83
CA GLU A 53 28.44 -108.44 -92.50
C GLU A 53 29.03 -107.06 -92.21
N ALA A 54 29.71 -106.44 -93.19
CA ALA A 54 30.21 -105.08 -93.06
C ALA A 54 29.08 -104.07 -92.84
N ARG A 55 27.95 -104.20 -93.55
CA ARG A 55 26.77 -103.34 -93.37
C ARG A 55 26.10 -103.53 -92.01
N GLU A 56 25.97 -104.78 -91.53
CA GLU A 56 25.43 -105.06 -90.20
C GLU A 56 26.34 -104.52 -89.10
N ASN A 57 27.66 -104.67 -89.25
CA ASN A 57 28.64 -104.10 -88.33
C ASN A 57 28.54 -102.57 -88.27
N VAL A 58 28.39 -101.89 -89.41
CA VAL A 58 28.18 -100.43 -89.45
C VAL A 58 26.84 -100.05 -88.80
N ARG A 59 25.76 -100.80 -89.05
CA ARG A 59 24.45 -100.59 -88.41
C ARG A 59 24.53 -100.75 -86.89
N ASN A 60 25.19 -101.79 -86.39
CA ASN A 60 25.36 -102.04 -84.96
C ASN A 60 26.18 -100.95 -84.29
N ARG A 61 27.31 -100.56 -84.89
CA ARG A 61 28.11 -99.41 -84.43
C ARG A 61 27.29 -98.13 -84.39
N SER A 62 26.49 -97.89 -85.44
CA SER A 62 25.62 -96.72 -85.48
C SER A 62 24.55 -96.77 -84.40
N PHE A 63 23.98 -97.94 -84.10
CA PHE A 63 23.01 -98.16 -83.03
C PHE A 63 23.58 -97.90 -81.64
N GLU A 64 24.76 -98.43 -81.35
CA GLU A 64 25.45 -98.18 -80.08
C GLU A 64 25.74 -96.70 -79.88
N ILE A 65 26.16 -95.99 -80.93
CA ILE A 65 26.41 -94.55 -80.87
C ILE A 65 25.12 -93.79 -80.54
N HIS A 66 23.99 -94.08 -81.20
CA HIS A 66 22.77 -93.27 -81.03
C HIS A 66 21.82 -93.72 -79.91
N LYS A 67 21.97 -94.93 -79.36
CA LYS A 67 21.10 -95.46 -78.28
C LYS A 67 21.08 -94.57 -77.04
N ASP A 68 22.22 -93.92 -76.77
CA ASP A 68 22.41 -93.05 -75.61
C ASP A 68 22.30 -91.56 -75.97
N TRP A 69 21.93 -91.23 -77.21
CA TRP A 69 21.68 -89.85 -77.60
C TRP A 69 20.39 -89.34 -76.97
N THR A 70 20.53 -88.32 -76.14
CA THR A 70 19.43 -87.63 -75.44
C THR A 70 18.52 -86.84 -76.38
N ASN A 71 19.01 -86.46 -77.57
CA ASN A 71 18.27 -85.71 -78.59
C ASN A 71 17.35 -86.59 -79.46
N THR A 72 17.25 -87.89 -79.19
CA THR A 72 16.27 -88.78 -79.82
C THR A 72 14.96 -88.79 -79.05
N ILE A 73 13.84 -89.16 -79.69
CA ILE A 73 12.52 -89.26 -79.01
C ILE A 73 12.58 -90.21 -77.80
N LEU A 74 13.31 -91.32 -77.93
CA LEU A 74 13.51 -92.29 -76.85
C LEU A 74 14.39 -91.72 -75.72
N GLY A 75 15.49 -91.02 -76.06
CA GLY A 75 16.35 -90.35 -75.10
C GLY A 75 15.62 -89.27 -74.30
N ALA A 76 14.83 -88.43 -74.98
CA ALA A 76 14.00 -87.41 -74.35
C ALA A 76 12.93 -88.01 -73.41
N ARG A 77 12.33 -89.15 -73.77
CA ARG A 77 11.37 -89.86 -72.91
C ARG A 77 12.05 -90.45 -71.67
N LYS A 78 13.23 -91.07 -71.82
CA LYS A 78 14.03 -91.57 -70.69
C LYS A 78 14.42 -90.44 -69.74
N LYS A 79 14.89 -89.30 -70.28
CA LYS A 79 15.22 -88.11 -69.50
C LYS A 79 14.02 -87.57 -68.72
N LYS A 80 12.85 -87.43 -69.36
CA LYS A 80 11.61 -87.01 -68.68
C LYS A 80 11.15 -87.96 -67.58
N LEU A 81 11.33 -89.28 -67.76
CA LEU A 81 11.02 -90.26 -66.72
C LEU A 81 11.98 -90.12 -65.54
N HIS A 82 13.28 -90.00 -65.80
CA HIS A 82 14.28 -89.80 -64.75
C HIS A 82 14.05 -88.49 -63.98
N GLU A 83 13.80 -87.38 -64.67
CA GLU A 83 13.48 -86.08 -64.05
C GLU A 83 12.19 -86.16 -63.21
N ARG A 84 11.19 -86.93 -63.68
CA ARG A 84 9.97 -87.17 -62.91
C ARG A 84 10.24 -88.00 -61.66
N GLU A 85 11.04 -89.05 -61.75
CA GLU A 85 11.44 -89.87 -60.61
C GLU A 85 12.26 -89.06 -59.59
N GLU A 86 13.22 -88.25 -60.04
CA GLU A 86 13.98 -87.33 -59.19
C GLU A 86 13.07 -86.30 -58.51
N ARG A 87 12.10 -85.75 -59.24
CA ARG A 87 11.13 -84.82 -58.65
C ARG A 87 10.28 -85.51 -57.59
N LEU A 88 9.77 -86.70 -57.86
CA LEU A 88 8.98 -87.46 -56.88
C LEU A 88 9.79 -87.82 -55.64
N LYS A 89 11.06 -88.24 -55.79
CA LYS A 89 11.95 -88.49 -54.65
C LYS A 89 12.17 -87.23 -53.81
N LYS A 90 12.41 -86.08 -54.44
CA LYS A 90 12.54 -84.80 -53.73
C LYS A 90 11.26 -84.40 -53.01
N GLU A 91 10.10 -84.54 -53.65
CA GLU A 91 8.80 -84.28 -53.04
C GLU A 91 8.53 -85.20 -51.83
N GLU A 92 8.95 -86.46 -51.89
CA GLU A 92 8.85 -87.40 -50.76
C GLU A 92 9.82 -87.05 -49.63
N GLU A 93 11.07 -86.70 -49.94
CA GLU A 93 12.06 -86.23 -48.95
C GLU A 93 11.60 -84.97 -48.23
N GLU A 94 11.01 -84.00 -48.95
CA GLU A 94 10.42 -82.79 -48.37
C GLU A 94 9.24 -83.11 -47.45
N ARG A 95 8.35 -84.03 -47.84
CA ARG A 95 7.24 -84.48 -46.97
C ARG A 95 7.75 -85.13 -45.69
N VAL A 96 8.75 -86.00 -45.80
CA VAL A 96 9.36 -86.65 -44.64
C VAL A 96 10.05 -85.62 -43.73
N ALA A 97 10.72 -84.61 -44.29
CA ALA A 97 11.32 -83.53 -43.52
C ALA A 97 10.27 -82.74 -42.73
N VAL A 98 9.14 -82.38 -43.36
CA VAL A 98 8.02 -81.69 -42.70
C VAL A 98 7.43 -82.55 -41.58
N ASP A 99 7.21 -83.84 -41.81
CA ASP A 99 6.70 -84.75 -40.79
C ASP A 99 7.65 -84.87 -39.59
N LEU A 100 8.96 -84.88 -39.83
CA LEU A 100 9.98 -84.89 -38.77
C LEU A 100 10.02 -83.58 -37.98
N GLU A 101 9.86 -82.43 -38.62
CA GLU A 101 9.80 -81.13 -37.94
C GLU A 101 8.52 -81.01 -37.10
N TRP A 102 7.38 -81.40 -37.67
CA TRP A 102 6.11 -81.43 -36.96
C TRP A 102 6.17 -82.35 -35.73
N ALA A 103 6.77 -83.54 -35.88
CA ALA A 103 6.98 -84.46 -34.76
C ALA A 103 7.87 -83.85 -33.66
N LYS A 104 8.92 -83.09 -34.01
CA LYS A 104 9.76 -82.37 -33.05
C LYS A 104 8.99 -81.27 -32.31
N GLU A 105 8.18 -80.48 -33.02
CA GLU A 105 7.35 -79.44 -32.40
C GLU A 105 6.31 -80.01 -31.45
N GLN A 106 5.61 -81.07 -31.87
CA GLN A 106 4.66 -81.78 -31.01
C GLN A 106 5.34 -82.36 -29.76
N ALA A 107 6.56 -82.90 -29.89
CA ALA A 107 7.33 -83.38 -28.75
C ALA A 107 7.72 -82.24 -27.79
N LYS A 108 8.14 -81.07 -28.30
CA LYS A 108 8.44 -79.87 -27.49
C LYS A 108 7.20 -79.38 -26.75
N ASP A 109 6.05 -79.31 -27.42
CA ASP A 109 4.83 -78.84 -26.80
C ASP A 109 4.27 -79.83 -25.79
N ARG A 110 4.40 -81.12 -26.05
CA ARG A 110 4.14 -82.16 -25.05
C ARG A 110 5.03 -81.97 -23.82
N LEU A 111 6.33 -81.72 -24.01
CA LEU A 111 7.26 -81.48 -22.91
C LEU A 111 6.89 -80.23 -22.11
N LYS A 112 6.57 -79.11 -22.77
CA LYS A 112 6.12 -77.88 -22.09
C LYS A 112 4.87 -78.13 -21.25
N LYS A 113 3.87 -78.81 -21.81
CA LYS A 113 2.63 -79.16 -21.09
C LYS A 113 2.93 -80.06 -19.89
N LEU A 114 3.82 -81.04 -20.04
CA LEU A 114 4.27 -81.89 -18.93
C LEU A 114 5.02 -81.10 -17.86
N CYS A 115 5.89 -80.16 -18.23
CA CYS A 115 6.59 -79.28 -17.29
C CYS A 115 5.61 -78.42 -16.50
N ILE A 116 4.66 -77.76 -17.17
CA ILE A 116 3.62 -76.94 -16.52
C ILE A 116 2.80 -77.81 -15.55
N ALA A 117 2.35 -78.98 -16.00
CA ALA A 117 1.60 -79.91 -15.16
C ALA A 117 2.41 -80.36 -13.94
N ARG A 118 3.70 -80.69 -14.12
CA ARG A 118 4.60 -81.06 -13.02
C ARG A 118 4.82 -79.92 -12.04
N THR A 119 4.98 -78.69 -12.52
CA THR A 119 5.10 -77.52 -11.63
C THR A 119 3.81 -77.29 -10.86
N ALA A 120 2.65 -77.36 -11.51
CA ALA A 120 1.35 -77.19 -10.84
C ALA A 120 1.15 -78.25 -9.75
N GLN A 121 1.45 -79.52 -10.03
CA GLN A 121 1.42 -80.61 -9.05
C GLN A 121 2.36 -80.34 -7.86
N LEU A 122 3.57 -79.82 -8.12
CA LEU A 122 4.51 -79.45 -7.07
C LEU A 122 3.95 -78.34 -6.17
N TYR A 123 3.39 -77.27 -6.77
CA TYR A 123 2.70 -76.20 -6.04
C TYR A 123 1.47 -76.68 -5.29
N ASP A 124 0.84 -77.76 -5.75
CA ASP A 124 -0.31 -78.34 -5.06
C ASP A 124 0.03 -79.13 -3.80
N THR A 125 1.29 -79.54 -3.64
CA THR A 125 1.72 -80.27 -2.45
C THR A 125 1.57 -79.42 -1.18
N SER A 126 1.00 -80.03 -0.13
CA SER A 126 0.74 -79.35 1.14
C SER A 126 2.02 -78.77 1.78
N ARG A 127 3.17 -79.43 1.59
CA ARG A 127 4.47 -78.96 2.09
C ARG A 127 4.88 -77.64 1.43
N LEU A 128 4.79 -77.55 0.10
CA LEU A 128 5.16 -76.32 -0.61
C LEU A 128 4.15 -75.20 -0.36
N LYS A 129 2.85 -75.50 -0.24
CA LYS A 129 1.82 -74.54 0.17
C LYS A 129 2.12 -73.93 1.55
N LYS A 130 2.49 -74.76 2.53
CA LYS A 130 2.91 -74.30 3.87
C LYS A 130 4.18 -73.45 3.79
N PHE A 131 5.17 -73.87 3.00
CA PHE A 131 6.39 -73.09 2.79
C PHE A 131 6.11 -71.70 2.19
N HIS A 132 5.30 -71.61 1.13
CA HIS A 132 4.92 -70.32 0.54
C HIS A 132 4.06 -69.48 1.49
N ALA A 133 3.22 -70.10 2.31
CA ALA A 133 2.49 -69.38 3.35
C ALA A 133 3.44 -68.78 4.40
N ALA A 134 4.45 -69.55 4.84
CA ALA A 134 5.47 -69.06 5.75
C ALA A 134 6.35 -67.96 5.13
N LEU A 135 6.68 -68.08 3.84
CA LEU A 135 7.41 -67.03 3.11
C LEU A 135 6.61 -65.72 3.08
N ARG A 136 5.32 -65.79 2.71
CA ARG A 136 4.43 -64.62 2.72
C ARG A 136 4.29 -64.00 4.12
N LEU A 137 4.21 -64.84 5.15
CA LEU A 137 4.19 -64.36 6.53
C LEU A 137 5.49 -63.64 6.90
N GLY A 138 6.64 -64.20 6.53
CA GLY A 138 7.94 -63.56 6.72
C GLY A 138 8.04 -62.20 6.02
N ASP A 139 7.51 -62.09 4.80
CA ASP A 139 7.46 -60.81 4.07
C ASP A 139 6.53 -59.81 4.76
N ALA A 140 5.35 -60.25 5.22
CA ALA A 140 4.42 -59.40 5.98
C ALA A 140 5.00 -58.91 7.31
N LEU A 141 5.77 -59.76 8.01
CA LEU A 141 6.46 -59.37 9.25
C LEU A 141 7.55 -58.32 8.97
N LYS A 142 8.37 -58.52 7.93
CA LYS A 142 9.37 -57.51 7.51
C LYS A 142 8.71 -56.19 7.13
N GLU A 143 7.59 -56.23 6.41
CA GLU A 143 6.82 -55.03 6.08
C GLU A 143 6.30 -54.34 7.34
N ASN A 144 5.78 -55.11 8.30
CA ASN A 144 5.32 -54.57 9.58
C ASN A 144 6.44 -53.87 10.36
N ASP A 145 7.62 -54.50 10.45
CA ASP A 145 8.79 -53.91 11.11
C ASP A 145 9.18 -52.57 10.46
N LEU A 146 9.18 -52.51 9.12
CA LEU A 146 9.44 -51.26 8.38
C LEU A 146 8.36 -50.20 8.63
N GLN A 147 7.10 -50.60 8.71
CA GLN A 147 6.00 -49.68 9.04
C GLN A 147 6.12 -49.15 10.48
N LEU A 148 6.53 -49.97 11.44
CA LEU A 148 6.78 -49.56 12.82
C LEU A 148 7.93 -48.56 12.90
N GLN A 149 9.06 -48.86 12.26
CA GLN A 149 10.21 -47.93 12.18
C GLN A 149 9.80 -46.59 11.56
N LEU A 150 9.04 -46.62 10.46
CA LEU A 150 8.53 -45.39 9.83
C LEU A 150 7.61 -44.60 10.78
N LYS A 151 6.76 -45.29 11.56
CA LYS A 151 5.87 -44.66 12.53
C LYS A 151 6.63 -44.01 13.67
N GLU A 152 7.70 -44.64 14.15
CA GLU A 152 8.60 -44.08 15.17
C GLU A 152 9.30 -42.82 14.65
N LEU A 153 9.91 -42.88 13.47
CA LEU A 153 10.55 -41.73 12.83
C LEU A 153 9.59 -40.55 12.62
N LYS A 154 8.34 -40.83 12.22
CA LYS A 154 7.30 -39.80 12.10
C LYS A 154 6.97 -39.16 13.46
N ARG A 155 6.80 -39.97 14.51
CA ARG A 155 6.55 -39.47 15.87
C ARG A 155 7.70 -38.60 16.37
N GLU A 156 8.94 -39.03 16.16
CA GLU A 156 10.13 -38.24 16.53
C GLU A 156 10.21 -36.92 15.75
N ALA A 157 9.96 -36.95 14.45
CA ALA A 157 9.95 -35.75 13.61
C ALA A 157 8.84 -34.77 14.03
N GLU A 158 7.64 -35.28 14.32
CA GLU A 158 6.53 -34.48 14.84
C GLU A 158 6.84 -33.90 16.22
N SER A 159 7.44 -34.68 17.13
CA SER A 159 7.87 -34.21 18.45
C SER A 159 8.89 -33.09 18.33
N LYS A 160 9.95 -33.29 17.52
CA LYS A 160 10.97 -32.27 17.26
C LYS A 160 10.37 -31.01 16.64
N LYS A 161 9.44 -31.16 15.70
CA LYS A 161 8.74 -30.02 15.09
C LYS A 161 7.96 -29.23 16.14
N ARG A 162 7.18 -29.90 17.01
CA ARG A 162 6.44 -29.25 18.10
C ARG A 162 7.37 -28.57 19.10
N GLU A 163 8.49 -29.19 19.44
CA GLU A 163 9.50 -28.57 20.31
C GLU A 163 10.11 -27.31 19.69
N MET A 164 10.40 -27.34 18.39
CA MET A 164 10.92 -26.17 17.67
C MET A 164 9.88 -25.05 17.58
N GLU A 165 8.62 -25.37 17.30
CA GLU A 165 7.50 -24.41 17.30
C GLU A 165 7.30 -23.80 18.69
N TYR A 166 7.34 -24.62 19.74
CA TYR A 166 7.23 -24.17 21.12
C TYR A 166 8.39 -23.26 21.53
N ARG A 167 9.64 -23.62 21.17
CA ARG A 167 10.82 -22.77 21.39
C ARG A 167 10.69 -21.44 20.65
N ALA A 168 10.30 -21.47 19.38
CA ALA A 168 10.08 -20.26 18.59
C ALA A 168 8.98 -19.36 19.20
N MET A 169 7.91 -19.96 19.75
CA MET A 169 6.88 -19.23 20.47
C MET A 169 7.42 -18.57 21.74
N ILE A 170 8.21 -19.30 22.55
CA ILE A 170 8.86 -18.72 23.74
C ILE A 170 9.83 -17.59 23.34
N ASP A 171 10.64 -17.80 22.32
CA ASP A 171 11.60 -16.79 21.84
C ASP A 171 10.88 -15.54 21.34
N ALA A 172 9.73 -15.70 20.67
CA ALA A 172 8.90 -14.58 20.24
C ALA A 172 8.30 -13.81 21.43
N ILE A 173 7.79 -14.51 22.45
CA ILE A 173 7.25 -13.90 23.67
C ILE A 173 8.35 -13.13 24.40
N THR A 174 9.49 -13.76 24.65
CA THR A 174 10.61 -13.12 25.35
C THR A 174 11.19 -11.94 24.58
N ALA A 175 11.19 -11.99 23.24
CA ALA A 175 11.57 -10.86 22.40
C ALA A 175 10.56 -9.70 22.50
N ALA A 176 9.27 -9.99 22.57
CA ALA A 176 8.23 -8.99 22.78
C ALA A 176 8.35 -8.34 24.17
N GLU A 177 8.50 -9.14 25.23
CA GLU A 177 8.73 -8.65 26.59
C GLU A 177 9.95 -7.73 26.68
N LYS A 178 11.08 -8.12 26.04
CA LYS A 178 12.28 -7.28 25.98
C LYS A 178 12.06 -5.97 25.24
N LYS A 179 11.23 -5.96 24.19
CA LYS A 179 10.87 -4.72 23.47
C LYS A 179 10.01 -3.81 24.34
N GLU A 180 8.97 -4.35 24.97
CA GLU A 180 8.13 -3.59 25.89
C GLU A 180 8.94 -3.04 27.07
N GLU A 181 9.85 -3.82 27.64
CA GLU A 181 10.71 -3.37 28.74
C GLU A 181 11.65 -2.23 28.29
N LYS A 182 12.17 -2.28 27.06
CA LYS A 182 12.97 -1.18 26.48
C LYS A 182 12.13 0.07 26.28
N GLU A 183 10.97 -0.04 25.66
CA GLU A 183 10.05 1.09 25.45
C GLU A 183 9.62 1.72 26.79
N MET A 184 9.34 0.90 27.80
CA MET A 184 9.01 1.37 29.14
C MET A 184 10.19 2.08 29.81
N ARG A 185 11.43 1.58 29.64
CA ARG A 185 12.64 2.26 30.12
C ARG A 185 12.86 3.60 29.43
N GLU A 186 12.65 3.67 28.12
CA GLU A 186 12.77 4.89 27.32
C GLU A 186 11.72 5.93 27.73
N LYS A 187 10.46 5.52 27.90
CA LYS A 187 9.39 6.38 28.43
C LYS A 187 9.74 6.93 29.81
N LYS A 188 10.17 6.07 30.74
CA LYS A 188 10.61 6.51 32.08
C LYS A 188 11.83 7.43 32.02
N ALA A 189 12.75 7.25 31.08
CA ALA A 189 13.88 8.15 30.89
C ALA A 189 13.41 9.52 30.39
N ALA A 190 12.52 9.56 29.40
CA ALA A 190 11.92 10.79 28.90
C ALA A 190 11.12 11.53 29.97
N GLU A 191 10.30 10.82 30.76
CA GLU A 191 9.55 11.39 31.89
C GLU A 191 10.49 12.01 32.93
N ARG A 192 11.61 11.34 33.26
CA ARG A 192 12.62 11.89 34.16
C ARG A 192 13.23 13.18 33.64
N LEU A 193 13.58 13.24 32.35
CA LEU A 193 14.11 14.45 31.73
C LEU A 193 13.09 15.61 31.77
N VAL A 194 11.82 15.32 31.47
CA VAL A 194 10.75 16.33 31.56
C VAL A 194 10.58 16.82 33.00
N HIS A 195 10.61 15.93 33.98
CA HIS A 195 10.49 16.29 35.39
C HIS A 195 11.70 17.13 35.87
N GLU A 196 12.92 16.77 35.49
CA GLU A 196 14.13 17.55 35.78
C GLU A 196 14.05 18.95 35.15
N PHE A 197 13.59 19.05 33.90
CA PHE A 197 13.38 20.33 33.24
C PHE A 197 12.32 21.18 33.95
N GLN A 198 11.16 20.62 34.27
CA GLN A 198 10.11 21.32 35.02
C GLN A 198 10.60 21.79 36.39
N ARG A 199 11.40 20.96 37.09
CA ARG A 199 12.03 21.34 38.35
C ARG A 199 12.95 22.55 38.17
N SER A 200 13.79 22.55 37.13
CA SER A 200 14.67 23.69 36.84
C SER A 200 13.89 24.99 36.55
N GLN A 201 12.76 24.90 35.85
CA GLN A 201 11.88 26.05 35.62
C GLN A 201 11.25 26.60 36.90
N ILE A 202 10.87 25.72 37.83
CA ILE A 202 10.34 26.13 39.14
C ILE A 202 11.43 26.84 39.95
N GLU A 203 12.65 26.29 39.96
CA GLU A 203 13.79 26.89 40.64
C GLU A 203 14.15 28.27 40.05
N GLU A 204 14.13 28.42 38.72
CA GLU A 204 14.35 29.70 38.04
C GLU A 204 13.29 30.73 38.41
N ARG A 205 12.00 30.34 38.40
CA ARG A 205 10.89 31.22 38.81
C ARG A 205 11.06 31.69 40.25
N HIS A 206 11.39 30.79 41.17
CA HIS A 206 11.65 31.17 42.56
C HIS A 206 12.81 32.16 42.67
N GLN A 207 13.89 31.99 41.90
CA GLN A 207 14.99 32.95 41.88
C GLN A 207 14.56 34.32 41.33
N GLN A 208 13.69 34.36 40.31
CA GLN A 208 13.12 35.61 39.80
C GLN A 208 12.22 36.29 40.84
N GLU A 209 11.33 35.54 41.50
CA GLU A 209 10.49 36.05 42.58
C GLU A 209 11.33 36.64 43.72
N GLU A 210 12.42 35.99 44.12
CA GLU A 210 13.32 36.53 45.15
C GLU A 210 14.03 37.81 44.70
N LYS A 211 14.45 37.89 43.42
CA LYS A 211 15.01 39.13 42.85
C LYS A 211 14.00 40.27 42.83
N GLU A 212 12.76 39.98 42.45
CA GLU A 212 11.67 40.96 42.46
C GLU A 212 11.35 41.44 43.88
N LYS A 213 11.30 40.54 44.86
CA LYS A 213 11.14 40.90 46.28
C LYS A 213 12.27 41.80 46.77
N LEU A 214 13.51 41.53 46.36
CA LEU A 214 14.67 42.36 46.67
C LEU A 214 14.53 43.76 46.04
N ALA A 215 14.20 43.84 44.75
CA ALA A 215 13.98 45.11 44.06
C ALA A 215 12.87 45.93 44.72
N LEU A 216 11.74 45.31 45.08
CA LEU A 216 10.64 45.97 45.80
C LEU A 216 11.06 46.48 47.18
N LYS A 217 11.94 45.77 47.89
CA LYS A 217 12.50 46.24 49.17
C LYS A 217 13.38 47.47 48.95
N GLU A 218 14.27 47.45 47.97
CA GLU A 218 15.16 48.57 47.62
C GLU A 218 14.35 49.80 47.18
N GLU A 219 13.37 49.63 46.30
CA GLU A 219 12.43 50.69 45.89
C GLU A 219 11.66 51.24 47.11
N GLY A 220 11.17 50.36 47.98
CA GLY A 220 10.50 50.77 49.21
C GLY A 220 11.40 51.57 50.15
N GLU A 221 12.68 51.24 50.25
CA GLU A 221 13.67 52.01 51.01
C GLU A 221 13.95 53.37 50.39
N MET A 222 14.06 53.44 49.06
CA MET A 222 14.23 54.68 48.31
C MET A 222 13.03 55.62 48.46
N ILE A 223 11.80 55.09 48.40
CA ILE A 223 10.59 55.87 48.65
C ILE A 223 10.59 56.40 50.10
N ARG A 224 10.98 55.58 51.07
CA ARG A 224 11.10 56.01 52.48
C ARG A 224 12.18 57.07 52.69
N SER A 225 13.32 57.00 52.00
CA SER A 225 14.35 58.05 52.09
C SER A 225 13.86 59.35 51.47
N LEU A 226 13.28 59.30 50.27
CA LEU A 226 12.68 60.45 49.58
C LEU A 226 11.57 61.09 50.42
N SER A 227 10.70 60.30 51.06
CA SER A 227 9.66 60.82 51.95
C SER A 227 10.26 61.58 53.13
N ARG A 228 11.32 61.04 53.77
CA ARG A 228 12.02 61.72 54.87
C ARG A 228 12.68 63.02 54.40
N GLU A 229 13.26 63.05 53.21
CA GLU A 229 13.83 64.27 52.63
C GLU A 229 12.76 65.31 52.31
N ALA A 230 11.62 64.89 51.75
CA ALA A 230 10.47 65.76 51.50
C ALA A 230 9.88 66.34 52.79
N GLU A 231 9.83 65.56 53.88
CA GLU A 231 9.40 66.06 55.19
C GLU A 231 10.39 67.08 55.78
N ARG A 232 11.70 66.83 55.66
CA ARG A 232 12.75 67.76 56.10
C ARG A 232 12.67 69.08 55.33
N THR A 233 12.55 69.02 54.01
CA THR A 233 12.40 70.23 53.17
C THR A 233 11.13 70.99 53.50
N LYS A 234 9.97 70.32 53.63
CA LYS A 234 8.72 70.96 54.09
C LYS A 234 8.87 71.62 55.46
N SER A 235 9.59 70.99 56.39
CA SER A 235 9.83 71.53 57.73
C SER A 235 10.73 72.78 57.67
N ARG A 236 11.78 72.77 56.84
CA ARG A 236 12.61 73.96 56.58
C ARG A 236 11.78 75.10 55.98
N MET A 237 11.01 74.83 54.93
CA MET A 237 10.12 75.83 54.31
C MET A 237 9.11 76.41 55.30
N ARG A 238 8.57 75.60 56.22
CA ARG A 238 7.69 76.07 57.30
C ARG A 238 8.42 76.96 58.29
N GLU A 239 9.67 76.64 58.63
CA GLU A 239 10.49 77.47 59.52
C GLU A 239 10.86 78.80 58.87
N GLU A 240 11.28 78.79 57.60
CA GLU A 240 11.55 80.00 56.82
C GLU A 240 10.31 80.89 56.77
N LYS A 241 9.13 80.34 56.44
CA LYS A 241 7.87 81.10 56.48
C LYS A 241 7.56 81.68 57.86
N ARG A 242 7.84 80.95 58.95
CA ARG A 242 7.66 81.48 60.32
C ARG A 242 8.65 82.60 60.62
N GLN A 243 9.88 82.52 60.13
CA GLN A 243 10.87 83.58 60.28
C GLN A 243 10.49 84.82 59.46
N GLU A 244 10.07 84.65 58.20
CA GLU A 244 9.52 85.73 57.36
C GLU A 244 8.34 86.40 58.05
N GLN A 245 7.37 85.63 58.55
CA GLN A 245 6.25 86.18 59.31
C GLN A 245 6.72 86.99 60.53
N LYS A 246 7.67 86.48 61.32
CA LYS A 246 8.24 87.21 62.46
C LYS A 246 8.91 88.51 62.04
N MET A 247 9.66 88.51 60.93
CA MET A 247 10.29 89.71 60.39
C MET A 247 9.22 90.72 59.95
N THR A 248 8.25 90.31 59.13
CA THR A 248 7.15 91.19 58.72
C THR A 248 6.36 91.75 59.90
N THR A 249 6.17 90.97 60.97
CA THR A 249 5.47 91.44 62.17
C THR A 249 6.30 92.48 62.92
N ARG A 250 7.63 92.31 62.99
CA ARG A 250 8.55 93.30 63.56
C ARG A 250 8.54 94.60 62.76
N ASP A 251 8.64 94.51 61.43
CA ASP A 251 8.63 95.67 60.54
C ASP A 251 7.30 96.45 60.69
N LEU A 252 6.17 95.75 60.73
CA LEU A 252 4.86 96.37 60.97
C LEU A 252 4.75 97.06 62.34
N LEU A 253 5.31 96.46 63.40
CA LEU A 253 5.32 97.07 64.73
C LEU A 253 6.20 98.34 64.74
N GLU A 254 7.34 98.31 64.06
CA GLU A 254 8.23 99.46 63.91
C GLU A 254 7.54 100.59 63.11
N GLU A 255 6.83 100.25 62.04
CA GLU A 255 6.00 101.22 61.30
C GLU A 255 4.92 101.86 62.18
N ILE A 256 4.23 101.07 63.02
CA ILE A 256 3.23 101.58 63.97
C ILE A 256 3.88 102.55 64.96
N GLU A 257 5.07 102.22 65.47
CA GLU A 257 5.80 103.06 66.42
C GLU A 257 6.29 104.36 65.75
N ASN A 258 6.79 104.28 64.53
CA ASN A 258 7.16 105.45 63.72
C ASN A 258 5.95 106.34 63.43
N ARG A 259 4.77 105.78 63.14
CA ARG A 259 3.52 106.55 63.01
C ARG A 259 3.09 107.21 64.31
N LYS A 260 3.36 106.60 65.48
CA LYS A 260 3.10 107.25 66.78
C LYS A 260 4.04 108.43 67.01
N LYS A 261 5.33 108.27 66.68
CA LYS A 261 6.32 109.36 66.75
C LYS A 261 5.92 110.53 65.84
N MET A 262 5.50 110.25 64.60
CA MET A 262 5.02 111.28 63.67
C MET A 262 3.79 112.02 64.20
N ARG A 263 2.79 111.30 64.73
CA ARG A 263 1.62 111.93 65.37
C ARG A 263 1.97 112.78 66.59
N LEU A 264 3.00 112.40 67.34
CA LEU A 264 3.47 113.21 68.47
C LEU A 264 4.10 114.53 67.97
N VAL A 265 4.90 114.46 66.89
CA VAL A 265 5.48 115.65 66.24
C VAL A 265 4.38 116.58 65.71
N GLU A 266 3.37 116.03 65.04
CA GLU A 266 2.19 116.79 64.57
C GLU A 266 1.46 117.47 65.73
N SER A 267 1.19 116.76 66.83
CA SER A 267 0.53 117.34 68.00
C SER A 267 1.34 118.47 68.67
N ILE A 268 2.68 118.37 68.66
CA ILE A 268 3.54 119.45 69.15
C ILE A 268 3.42 120.66 68.23
N ARG A 269 3.46 120.45 66.91
CA ARG A 269 3.31 121.51 65.92
C ARG A 269 1.95 122.22 66.02
N ASP A 270 0.86 121.48 66.20
CA ASP A 270 -0.48 122.04 66.37
C ASP A 270 -0.54 122.95 67.60
N LYS A 271 0.08 122.55 68.73
CA LYS A 271 0.15 123.39 69.94
C LYS A 271 0.96 124.67 69.72
N GLU A 272 2.09 124.59 69.00
CA GLU A 272 2.87 125.78 68.63
C GLU A 272 2.09 126.72 67.71
N GLU A 273 1.29 126.18 66.79
CA GLU A 273 0.41 126.96 65.92
C GLU A 273 -0.73 127.61 66.72
N ASP A 274 -1.32 126.92 67.70
CA ASP A 274 -2.31 127.48 68.61
C ASP A 274 -1.76 128.62 69.49
N GLU A 275 -0.52 128.48 69.99
CA GLU A 275 0.16 129.54 70.74
C GLU A 275 0.41 130.78 69.85
N LYS A 276 0.82 130.59 68.60
CA LYS A 276 0.94 131.68 67.62
C LYS A 276 -0.41 132.34 67.36
N ASN A 277 -1.48 131.54 67.21
CA ASN A 277 -2.83 132.04 67.02
C ASN A 277 -3.31 132.88 68.22
N LEU A 278 -2.96 132.48 69.45
CA LEU A 278 -3.28 133.24 70.66
C LEU A 278 -2.57 134.60 70.67
N ILE A 279 -1.28 134.64 70.30
CA ILE A 279 -0.51 135.90 70.16
C ILE A 279 -1.17 136.81 69.12
N TYR A 280 -1.55 136.27 67.96
CA TYR A 280 -2.25 137.03 66.92
C TYR A 280 -3.63 137.53 67.37
N ALA A 281 -4.38 136.74 68.16
CA ALA A 281 -5.67 137.14 68.70
C ALA A 281 -5.56 138.29 69.71
N VAL A 282 -4.54 138.26 70.58
CA VAL A 282 -4.25 139.34 71.54
C VAL A 282 -3.85 140.62 70.80
N ALA A 283 -2.96 140.52 69.79
CA ALA A 283 -2.57 141.66 68.97
C ALA A 283 -3.76 142.28 68.21
N LYS A 284 -4.64 141.44 67.64
CA LYS A 284 -5.89 141.92 66.99
C LYS A 284 -6.81 142.64 67.96
N ARG A 285 -6.99 142.14 69.19
CA ARG A 285 -7.81 142.81 70.21
C ARG A 285 -7.25 144.20 70.56
N GLN A 286 -5.93 144.34 70.70
CA GLN A 286 -5.29 145.64 70.95
C GLN A 286 -5.46 146.60 69.76
N MET A 287 -5.33 146.10 68.52
CA MET A 287 -5.60 146.91 67.33
C MET A 287 -7.05 147.40 67.27
N CYS A 288 -8.03 146.55 67.59
CA CYS A 288 -9.44 146.95 67.63
C CYS A 288 -9.71 148.04 68.69
N LEU A 289 -9.09 147.94 69.88
CA LEU A 289 -9.23 148.98 70.91
C LEU A 289 -8.67 150.33 70.42
N MET A 290 -7.50 150.32 69.80
CA MET A 290 -6.91 151.53 69.20
C MET A 290 -7.74 152.09 68.02
N GLN A 291 -8.48 151.24 67.31
CA GLN A 291 -9.40 151.67 66.25
C GLN A 291 -10.66 152.31 66.84
N MET A 292 -11.25 151.73 67.89
CA MET A 292 -12.41 152.31 68.58
C MET A 292 -12.10 153.70 69.14
N GLU A 293 -10.94 153.91 69.77
CA GLU A 293 -10.52 155.23 70.28
C GLU A 293 -10.35 156.27 69.17
N LYS A 294 -9.90 155.86 67.97
CA LYS A 294 -9.79 156.74 66.79
C LYS A 294 -11.14 157.00 66.14
N GLU A 295 -12.03 156.01 66.13
CA GLU A 295 -13.40 156.15 65.60
C GLU A 295 -14.25 157.06 66.47
N GLU A 296 -14.11 157.04 67.80
CA GLU A 296 -14.80 157.99 68.69
C GLU A 296 -14.35 159.44 68.46
N ALA A 297 -13.06 159.67 68.19
CA ALA A 297 -12.55 160.98 67.80
C ALA A 297 -13.05 161.44 66.41
N ALA A 298 -13.11 160.53 65.44
CA ALA A 298 -13.61 160.81 64.09
C ALA A 298 -15.14 160.96 64.04
N ALA A 299 -15.89 160.28 64.91
CA ALA A 299 -17.36 160.38 65.00
C ALA A 299 -17.82 161.75 65.48
N ALA A 300 -17.07 162.39 66.38
CA ALA A 300 -17.32 163.77 66.79
C ALA A 300 -17.14 164.77 65.63
N GLU A 301 -16.17 164.53 64.73
CA GLU A 301 -15.97 165.35 63.52
C GLU A 301 -16.98 165.04 62.39
N TRP A 302 -17.48 163.80 62.31
CA TRP A 302 -18.44 163.34 61.31
C TRP A 302 -19.88 163.81 61.60
N ALA A 303 -20.28 163.91 62.86
CA ALA A 303 -21.61 164.42 63.24
C ALA A 303 -21.86 165.86 62.74
N SER A 304 -20.84 166.72 62.71
CA SER A 304 -20.92 168.08 62.18
C SER A 304 -21.01 168.14 60.64
N ARG A 305 -20.53 167.12 59.92
CA ARG A 305 -20.57 167.04 58.44
C ARG A 305 -21.83 166.34 57.90
N GLN A 306 -22.48 165.49 58.69
CA GLN A 306 -23.69 164.76 58.29
C GLN A 306 -24.93 165.64 58.07
N GLN A 307 -25.01 166.80 58.73
CA GLN A 307 -26.10 167.76 58.49
C GLN A 307 -26.02 168.38 57.08
N GLU A 308 -24.84 168.46 56.48
CA GLU A 308 -24.61 168.99 55.12
C GLU A 308 -24.79 167.91 54.03
N LEU A 309 -24.53 166.64 54.34
CA LEU A 309 -24.57 165.53 53.38
C LEU A 309 -25.97 164.93 53.17
N ALA A 310 -26.88 165.05 54.15
CA ALA A 310 -28.24 164.54 54.05
C ALA A 310 -29.07 165.18 52.92
N GLN A 311 -28.68 166.37 52.45
CA GLN A 311 -29.35 167.06 51.33
C GLN A 311 -28.93 166.54 49.94
N ASN A 312 -27.78 165.87 49.83
CA ASN A 312 -27.19 165.48 48.54
C ASN A 312 -27.36 163.99 48.19
N LEU A 313 -27.73 163.14 49.15
CA LEU A 313 -27.84 161.68 49.00
C LEU A 313 -29.20 161.16 48.50
N SER A 314 -30.23 162.01 48.40
CA SER A 314 -31.54 161.61 47.87
C SER A 314 -31.57 161.45 46.34
N LYS A 315 -30.52 161.87 45.62
CA LYS A 315 -30.52 161.95 44.15
C LYS A 315 -29.79 160.82 43.41
N LEU A 316 -29.05 159.93 44.08
CA LEU A 316 -28.06 159.09 43.39
C LEU A 316 -28.11 157.56 43.59
N ILE A 317 -29.00 157.00 44.44
CA ILE A 317 -28.93 155.56 44.80
C ILE A 317 -30.18 154.77 44.40
N LEU A 318 -30.76 155.07 43.24
CA LEU A 318 -31.77 154.20 42.61
C LEU A 318 -31.32 153.58 41.28
N GLN A 319 -30.05 153.71 40.88
CA GLN A 319 -29.66 153.37 39.51
C GLN A 319 -28.58 152.33 39.27
N ARG A 320 -27.89 151.74 40.26
CA ARG A 320 -26.89 150.73 39.87
C ARG A 320 -26.42 149.74 40.93
N GLN A 321 -27.27 148.78 41.26
CA GLN A 321 -26.83 147.48 41.78
C GLN A 321 -27.46 146.37 40.92
N ALA A 322 -26.62 145.67 40.14
CA ALA A 322 -26.69 144.22 39.81
C ALA A 322 -26.15 143.90 38.39
N THR A 323 -24.99 143.24 38.33
CA THR A 323 -24.48 142.24 37.34
C THR A 323 -22.96 142.13 37.58
N ARG A 324 -22.41 141.32 38.49
CA ARG A 324 -22.28 139.84 38.54
C ARG A 324 -21.72 139.20 37.26
N GLU A 325 -20.43 138.84 37.36
CA GLU A 325 -19.81 137.52 37.15
C GLU A 325 -20.32 136.61 36.01
N ILE A 326 -19.40 136.15 35.13
CA ILE A 326 -19.21 134.76 34.62
C ILE A 326 -18.05 134.75 33.59
N SER A 327 -17.12 133.77 33.69
CA SER A 327 -16.85 132.78 32.62
C SER A 327 -15.60 131.92 32.90
N MET A 328 -15.81 130.61 33.10
CA MET A 328 -14.81 129.54 33.04
C MET A 328 -15.40 128.34 32.27
N GLU A 329 -15.20 128.29 30.96
CA GLU A 329 -15.80 127.26 30.08
C GLU A 329 -14.79 126.64 29.08
N GLY A 330 -13.50 126.64 29.43
CA GLY A 330 -12.41 126.23 28.51
C GLY A 330 -11.81 124.83 28.69
N ALA A 331 -12.01 124.13 29.83
CA ALA A 331 -11.17 122.99 30.19
C ALA A 331 -11.72 121.58 29.85
N LEU A 332 -13.00 121.44 29.49
CA LEU A 332 -13.65 120.11 29.37
C LEU A 332 -13.44 119.39 28.01
N ARG A 333 -13.00 120.09 26.95
CA ARG A 333 -12.97 119.51 25.60
C ARG A 333 -11.74 118.65 25.26
N GLN A 334 -10.66 118.68 26.05
CA GLN A 334 -9.41 117.98 25.72
C GLN A 334 -9.30 116.55 26.31
N GLU A 335 -10.14 116.19 27.29
CA GLU A 335 -10.17 114.84 27.90
C GLU A 335 -10.97 113.82 27.07
N GLU A 336 -12.05 114.25 26.41
CA GLU A 336 -12.98 113.36 25.68
C GLU A 336 -12.35 112.70 24.44
N GLU A 337 -11.44 113.37 23.74
CA GLU A 337 -10.82 112.86 22.50
C GLU A 337 -9.79 111.74 22.73
N LYS A 338 -9.18 111.67 23.92
CA LYS A 338 -8.18 110.63 24.26
C LYS A 338 -8.82 109.30 24.65
N TRP A 339 -10.06 109.33 25.16
CA TRP A 339 -10.82 108.14 25.56
C TRP A 339 -11.29 107.32 24.35
N GLN A 340 -11.77 107.99 23.29
CA GLN A 340 -12.29 107.37 22.06
C GLN A 340 -11.26 106.48 21.35
N LYS A 341 -9.99 106.92 21.27
CA LYS A 341 -8.93 106.19 20.54
C LYS A 341 -8.48 104.87 21.19
N ARG A 342 -8.74 104.64 22.48
CA ARG A 342 -8.40 103.37 23.17
C ARG A 342 -9.44 102.26 22.91
N ILE A 343 -10.71 102.64 22.78
CA ILE A 343 -11.83 101.70 22.56
C ILE A 343 -11.71 101.02 21.19
N GLU A 344 -11.35 101.77 20.14
CA GLU A 344 -11.23 101.24 18.78
C GLU A 344 -10.08 100.24 18.61
N GLY A 345 -8.96 100.43 19.34
CA GLY A 345 -7.80 99.54 19.30
C GLY A 345 -8.05 98.17 19.96
N GLU A 346 -8.82 98.13 21.05
CA GLU A 346 -9.21 96.87 21.71
C GLU A 346 -10.25 96.09 20.91
N ALA A 347 -11.15 96.79 20.19
CA ALA A 347 -12.16 96.15 19.34
C ALA A 347 -11.53 95.35 18.17
N ARG A 348 -10.50 95.89 17.50
CA ARG A 348 -9.81 95.20 16.39
C ARG A 348 -9.11 93.91 16.82
N LYS A 349 -8.41 93.92 17.96
CA LYS A 349 -7.73 92.73 18.51
C LYS A 349 -8.71 91.61 18.89
N ARG A 350 -9.92 91.97 19.34
CA ARG A 350 -10.97 90.98 19.67
C ARG A 350 -11.54 90.31 18.42
N GLU A 351 -11.67 91.01 17.30
CA GLU A 351 -12.15 90.42 16.04
C GLU A 351 -11.11 89.47 15.42
N GLU A 352 -9.83 89.85 15.40
CA GLU A 352 -8.75 88.97 14.90
C GLU A 352 -8.64 87.66 15.72
N ALA A 353 -8.84 87.73 17.04
CA ALA A 353 -8.88 86.55 17.91
C ALA A 353 -10.12 85.66 17.67
N LYS A 354 -11.27 86.24 17.29
CA LYS A 354 -12.47 85.47 16.93
C LYS A 354 -12.27 84.72 15.62
N GLU A 355 -11.67 85.35 14.61
CA GLU A 355 -11.40 84.70 13.33
C GLU A 355 -10.39 83.55 13.44
N SER A 356 -9.33 83.70 14.24
CA SER A 356 -8.36 82.63 14.46
C SER A 356 -8.96 81.42 15.19
N MET A 357 -9.82 81.67 16.20
CA MET A 357 -10.58 80.60 16.86
C MET A 357 -11.59 79.92 15.94
N LYS A 358 -12.21 80.67 15.01
CA LYS A 358 -13.14 80.12 14.02
C LYS A 358 -12.42 79.17 13.06
N LYS A 359 -11.27 79.58 12.52
CA LYS A 359 -10.43 78.74 11.64
C LYS A 359 -9.94 77.48 12.33
N GLN A 360 -9.46 77.56 13.58
CA GLN A 360 -9.04 76.37 14.35
C GLN A 360 -10.20 75.38 14.57
N ARG A 361 -11.42 75.87 14.79
CA ARG A 361 -12.61 75.01 14.94
C ARG A 361 -13.01 74.34 13.62
N GLU A 362 -12.96 75.08 12.52
CA GLU A 362 -13.25 74.55 11.18
C GLU A 362 -12.24 73.48 10.77
N ASP A 363 -10.94 73.70 11.00
CA ASP A 363 -9.91 72.69 10.71
C ASP A 363 -10.02 71.45 11.61
N ALA A 364 -10.35 71.62 12.90
CA ALA A 364 -10.59 70.48 13.79
C ALA A 364 -11.80 69.63 13.35
N MET A 365 -12.86 70.27 12.85
CA MET A 365 -14.02 69.57 12.29
C MET A 365 -13.67 68.83 10.99
N ARG A 366 -12.89 69.46 10.09
CA ARG A 366 -12.45 68.82 8.83
C ARG A 366 -11.59 67.58 9.10
N VAL A 367 -10.63 67.67 10.03
CA VAL A 367 -9.79 66.52 10.43
C VAL A 367 -10.63 65.40 11.03
N LYS A 368 -11.68 65.73 11.80
CA LYS A 368 -12.60 64.74 12.36
C LYS A 368 -13.43 64.05 11.27
N GLU A 369 -13.94 64.80 10.29
CA GLU A 369 -14.69 64.25 9.15
C GLU A 369 -13.83 63.35 8.25
N GLU A 370 -12.59 63.75 7.97
CA GLU A 370 -11.63 62.93 7.22
C GLU A 370 -11.30 61.63 7.94
N ARG A 371 -11.10 61.68 9.27
CA ARG A 371 -10.85 60.49 10.09
C ARG A 371 -12.05 59.54 10.10
N MET A 372 -13.26 60.06 10.30
CA MET A 372 -14.49 59.25 10.25
C MET A 372 -14.69 58.62 8.88
N SER A 373 -14.36 59.34 7.79
CA SER A 373 -14.46 58.81 6.43
C SER A 373 -13.47 57.66 6.19
N ARG A 374 -12.23 57.80 6.66
CA ARG A 374 -11.24 56.70 6.60
C ARG A 374 -11.65 55.49 7.41
N GLU A 375 -12.13 55.69 8.65
CA GLU A 375 -12.63 54.59 9.49
C GLU A 375 -13.82 53.85 8.83
N VAL A 376 -14.68 54.56 8.09
CA VAL A 376 -15.78 53.95 7.32
C VAL A 376 -15.27 53.21 6.08
N GLU A 377 -14.26 53.73 5.39
CA GLU A 377 -13.64 53.05 4.23
C GLU A 377 -12.88 51.80 4.65
N ASP A 378 -12.08 51.88 5.71
CA ASP A 378 -11.37 50.73 6.30
C ASP A 378 -12.36 49.67 6.78
N GLY A 379 -13.43 50.09 7.48
CA GLY A 379 -14.50 49.18 7.91
C GLY A 379 -15.24 48.51 6.75
N ARG A 380 -15.41 49.20 5.61
CA ARG A 380 -15.98 48.59 4.39
C ARG A 380 -15.03 47.59 3.75
N ALA A 381 -13.72 47.88 3.73
CA ALA A 381 -12.70 46.98 3.20
C ALA A 381 -12.58 45.70 4.04
N GLU A 382 -12.59 45.83 5.38
CA GLU A 382 -12.61 44.70 6.31
C GLU A 382 -13.88 43.86 6.13
N LEU A 383 -15.05 44.48 6.00
CA LEU A 383 -16.30 43.77 5.75
C LEU A 383 -16.27 42.99 4.43
N GLN A 384 -15.77 43.58 3.35
CA GLN A 384 -15.60 42.89 2.07
C GLN A 384 -14.59 41.74 2.16
N HIS A 385 -13.50 41.92 2.91
CA HIS A 385 -12.54 40.86 3.15
C HIS A 385 -13.18 39.67 3.90
N ASN A 386 -13.95 39.96 4.95
CA ASN A 386 -14.65 38.93 5.73
C ASN A 386 -15.69 38.18 4.87
N ILE A 387 -16.48 38.89 4.05
CA ILE A 387 -17.42 38.26 3.12
C ILE A 387 -16.69 37.30 2.17
N ASN A 388 -15.53 37.71 1.63
CA ASN A 388 -14.76 36.85 0.73
C ASN A 388 -14.18 35.61 1.45
N LEU A 389 -13.78 35.74 2.72
CA LEU A 389 -13.33 34.61 3.53
C LEU A 389 -14.47 33.62 3.83
N ASP A 390 -15.65 34.13 4.19
CA ASP A 390 -16.84 33.32 4.44
C ASP A 390 -17.29 32.60 3.16
N GLU A 391 -17.29 33.28 2.01
CA GLU A 391 -17.58 32.65 0.72
C GLU A 391 -16.57 31.56 0.37
N ALA A 392 -15.28 31.78 0.62
CA ALA A 392 -14.24 30.79 0.38
C ALA A 392 -14.42 29.55 1.28
N ALA A 393 -14.72 29.76 2.56
CA ALA A 393 -15.01 28.68 3.52
C ALA A 393 -16.25 27.88 3.10
N HIS A 394 -17.32 28.55 2.68
CA HIS A 394 -18.52 27.89 2.17
C HIS A 394 -18.27 27.06 0.91
N ARG A 395 -17.43 27.54 -0.02
CA ARG A 395 -17.03 26.77 -1.21
C ARG A 395 -16.23 25.53 -0.81
N GLU A 396 -15.28 25.67 0.11
CA GLU A 396 -14.48 24.54 0.58
C GLU A 396 -15.34 23.48 1.28
N ASP A 397 -16.29 23.90 2.12
CA ASP A 397 -17.23 22.98 2.78
C ASP A 397 -18.16 22.29 1.79
N ALA A 398 -18.64 23.00 0.76
CA ALA A 398 -19.43 22.41 -0.31
C ALA A 398 -18.63 21.36 -1.10
N GLU A 399 -17.36 21.63 -1.41
CA GLU A 399 -16.46 20.68 -2.06
C GLU A 399 -16.18 19.44 -1.19
N ARG A 400 -15.91 19.63 0.10
CA ARG A 400 -15.73 18.52 1.06
C ARG A 400 -16.99 17.68 1.17
N SER A 401 -18.17 18.31 1.18
CA SER A 401 -19.46 17.62 1.20
C SER A 401 -19.70 16.82 -0.09
N ALA A 402 -19.39 17.41 -1.25
CA ALA A 402 -19.50 16.74 -2.54
C ALA A 402 -18.57 15.52 -2.64
N LYS A 403 -17.31 15.64 -2.16
CA LYS A 403 -16.36 14.52 -2.08
C LYS A 403 -16.90 13.40 -1.19
N ARG A 404 -17.36 13.70 0.02
CA ARG A 404 -17.97 12.70 0.92
C ARG A 404 -19.15 11.98 0.26
N LEU A 405 -19.96 12.69 -0.52
CA LEU A 405 -21.07 12.09 -1.25
C LEU A 405 -20.60 11.18 -2.39
N GLN A 406 -19.54 11.56 -3.11
CA GLN A 406 -18.92 10.73 -4.13
C GLN A 406 -18.32 9.47 -3.52
N ASP A 407 -17.50 9.61 -2.47
CA ASP A 407 -16.91 8.49 -1.73
C ASP A 407 -17.99 7.53 -1.22
N GLY A 408 -19.09 8.07 -0.68
CA GLY A 408 -20.23 7.27 -0.24
C GLY A 408 -20.93 6.51 -1.38
N LYS A 409 -21.03 7.09 -2.57
CA LYS A 409 -21.58 6.42 -3.76
C LYS A 409 -20.65 5.32 -4.27
N GLU A 410 -19.34 5.57 -4.31
CA GLU A 410 -18.34 4.58 -4.71
C GLU A 410 -18.33 3.39 -3.76
N LEU A 411 -18.36 3.65 -2.45
CA LEU A 411 -18.45 2.60 -1.45
C LEU A 411 -19.74 1.77 -1.59
N ALA A 412 -20.88 2.42 -1.83
CA ALA A 412 -22.15 1.73 -2.08
C ALA A 412 -22.10 0.85 -3.35
N GLN A 413 -21.43 1.30 -4.41
CA GLN A 413 -21.21 0.50 -5.63
C GLN A 413 -20.35 -0.73 -5.35
N ILE A 414 -19.26 -0.58 -4.57
CA ILE A 414 -18.41 -1.70 -4.17
C ILE A 414 -19.22 -2.75 -3.41
N TYR A 415 -20.03 -2.35 -2.43
CA TYR A 415 -20.90 -3.28 -1.71
C TYR A 415 -21.89 -3.99 -2.63
N LEU A 416 -22.44 -3.29 -3.62
CA LEU A 416 -23.37 -3.87 -4.58
C LEU A 416 -22.69 -4.90 -5.50
N GLU A 417 -21.44 -4.64 -5.89
CA GLU A 417 -20.60 -5.59 -6.64
C GLU A 417 -20.23 -6.83 -5.80
N GLU A 418 -19.87 -6.64 -4.53
CA GLU A 418 -19.59 -7.73 -3.59
C GLU A 418 -20.81 -8.62 -3.37
N MET A 419 -21.98 -8.01 -3.18
CA MET A 419 -23.25 -8.73 -3.09
C MET A 419 -23.50 -9.55 -4.35
N ARG A 420 -23.28 -8.97 -5.54
CA ARG A 420 -23.42 -9.70 -6.82
C ARG A 420 -22.44 -10.87 -6.92
N ARG A 421 -21.17 -10.68 -6.52
CA ARG A 421 -20.15 -11.76 -6.48
C ARG A 421 -20.56 -12.88 -5.54
N HIS A 422 -21.09 -12.55 -4.36
CA HIS A 422 -21.60 -13.54 -3.42
C HIS A 422 -22.82 -14.31 -3.96
N GLU A 423 -23.76 -13.62 -4.61
CA GLU A 423 -24.90 -14.26 -5.26
C GLU A 423 -24.48 -15.20 -6.40
N GLU A 424 -23.55 -14.77 -7.25
CA GLU A 424 -22.97 -15.59 -8.32
C GLU A 424 -22.24 -16.81 -7.74
N ALA A 425 -21.48 -16.65 -6.66
CA ALA A 425 -20.82 -17.76 -5.97
C ALA A 425 -21.84 -18.76 -5.41
N ARG A 426 -22.90 -18.30 -4.73
CA ARG A 426 -23.99 -19.18 -4.27
C ARG A 426 -24.74 -19.84 -5.41
N ARG A 427 -24.82 -19.21 -6.59
CA ARG A 427 -25.43 -19.82 -7.76
C ARG A 427 -24.58 -20.96 -8.29
N LYS A 428 -23.26 -20.75 -8.40
CA LYS A 428 -22.30 -21.79 -8.81
C LYS A 428 -22.26 -22.96 -7.83
N GLU A 429 -22.33 -22.70 -6.53
CA GLU A 429 -22.44 -23.73 -5.49
C GLU A 429 -23.70 -24.57 -5.68
N ARG A 430 -24.87 -23.93 -5.85
CA ARG A 430 -26.12 -24.63 -6.15
C ARG A 430 -26.09 -25.41 -7.47
N GLU A 431 -25.38 -24.93 -8.48
CA GLU A 431 -25.17 -25.65 -9.74
C GLU A 431 -24.25 -26.87 -9.55
N ALA A 432 -23.22 -26.75 -8.71
CA ALA A 432 -22.32 -27.85 -8.34
C ALA A 432 -23.05 -28.93 -7.52
N ASP A 433 -23.90 -28.54 -6.57
CA ASP A 433 -24.73 -29.46 -5.80
C ASP A 433 -25.69 -30.24 -6.71
N LYS A 434 -26.37 -29.55 -7.62
CA LYS A 434 -27.24 -30.18 -8.64
C LYS A 434 -26.45 -31.14 -9.54
N TRP A 435 -25.21 -30.79 -9.88
CA TRP A 435 -24.34 -31.68 -10.64
C TRP A 435 -23.96 -32.94 -9.83
N LEU A 436 -23.62 -32.77 -8.56
CA LEU A 436 -23.27 -33.87 -7.65
C LEU A 436 -24.47 -34.80 -7.42
N GLU A 437 -25.69 -34.25 -7.26
CA GLU A 437 -26.92 -35.03 -7.17
C GLU A 437 -27.16 -35.86 -8.44
N ARG A 438 -26.99 -35.27 -9.63
CA ARG A 438 -27.11 -35.99 -10.91
C ARG A 438 -26.06 -37.09 -11.05
N PHE A 439 -24.82 -36.80 -10.66
CA PHE A 439 -23.73 -37.77 -10.66
C PHE A 439 -24.04 -38.94 -9.71
N ASN A 440 -24.47 -38.65 -8.48
CA ASN A 440 -24.86 -39.65 -7.50
C ASN A 440 -26.07 -40.48 -7.97
N ALA A 441 -27.06 -39.86 -8.61
CA ALA A 441 -28.19 -40.58 -9.20
C ALA A 441 -27.76 -41.51 -10.34
N HIS A 442 -26.79 -41.09 -11.17
CA HIS A 442 -26.20 -41.96 -12.20
C HIS A 442 -25.43 -43.13 -11.58
N SER A 443 -24.59 -42.86 -10.58
CA SER A 443 -23.86 -43.89 -9.83
C SER A 443 -24.79 -44.88 -9.13
N LYS A 444 -25.90 -44.42 -8.54
CA LYS A 444 -26.94 -45.28 -7.98
C LYS A 444 -27.56 -46.18 -9.04
N LYS A 445 -27.86 -45.68 -10.25
CA LYS A 445 -28.35 -46.51 -11.36
C LYS A 445 -27.33 -47.58 -11.79
N GLN A 446 -26.04 -47.25 -11.81
CA GLN A 446 -24.97 -48.22 -12.09
C GLN A 446 -24.88 -49.29 -11.00
N GLU A 447 -24.98 -48.89 -9.74
CA GLU A 447 -25.01 -49.80 -8.60
C GLU A 447 -26.27 -50.69 -8.62
N ASP A 448 -27.44 -50.15 -8.94
CA ASP A 448 -28.68 -50.93 -9.10
C ASP A 448 -28.55 -51.96 -10.23
N LEU A 449 -27.94 -51.59 -11.35
CA LEU A 449 -27.64 -52.53 -12.45
C LEU A 449 -26.65 -53.61 -11.99
N PHE A 450 -25.62 -53.25 -11.24
CA PHE A 450 -24.67 -54.20 -10.65
C PHE A 450 -25.36 -55.14 -9.67
N GLN A 451 -26.24 -54.63 -8.80
CA GLN A 451 -26.99 -55.44 -7.86
C GLN A 451 -28.01 -56.35 -8.54
N GLN A 452 -28.69 -55.89 -9.60
CA GLN A 452 -29.55 -56.73 -10.43
C GLN A 452 -28.73 -57.82 -11.12
N TYR A 453 -27.55 -57.52 -11.64
CA TYR A 453 -26.62 -58.50 -12.20
C TYR A 453 -26.14 -59.51 -11.14
N ALA A 454 -25.78 -59.04 -9.94
CA ALA A 454 -25.37 -59.88 -8.82
C ALA A 454 -26.52 -60.77 -8.32
N LYS A 455 -27.75 -60.24 -8.25
CA LYS A 455 -28.97 -61.01 -7.92
C LYS A 455 -29.30 -62.02 -9.01
N ARG A 456 -29.16 -61.67 -10.29
CA ARG A 456 -29.35 -62.59 -11.42
C ARG A 456 -28.31 -63.71 -11.42
N ASN A 457 -27.05 -63.40 -11.09
CA ASN A 457 -26.01 -64.41 -10.91
C ASN A 457 -26.25 -65.28 -9.67
N LYS A 458 -26.69 -64.70 -8.54
CA LYS A 458 -27.13 -65.47 -7.36
C LYS A 458 -28.34 -66.36 -7.67
N GLY A 459 -29.30 -65.88 -8.45
CA GLY A 459 -30.47 -66.64 -8.91
C GLY A 459 -30.10 -67.78 -9.84
N ARG A 460 -29.19 -67.55 -10.79
CA ARG A 460 -28.62 -68.61 -11.66
C ARG A 460 -27.83 -69.65 -10.86
N LEU A 461 -27.05 -69.23 -9.86
CA LEU A 461 -26.36 -70.13 -8.93
C LEU A 461 -27.30 -70.97 -8.06
N ASN A 462 -28.58 -70.59 -7.93
CA ASN A 462 -29.58 -71.29 -7.12
C ASN A 462 -30.53 -72.17 -7.94
N THR A 463 -30.62 -72.02 -9.26
CA THR A 463 -31.61 -72.72 -10.10
C THR A 463 -31.03 -73.61 -11.19
N GLU A 464 -29.74 -73.46 -11.54
CA GLU A 464 -29.06 -74.39 -12.45
C GLU A 464 -27.83 -75.01 -11.76
N GLU A 465 -27.73 -76.33 -11.86
CA GLU A 465 -26.65 -77.16 -11.33
C GLU A 465 -25.26 -76.63 -11.75
N GLY A 466 -24.51 -76.06 -10.81
CA GLY A 466 -23.22 -75.47 -11.19
C GLY A 466 -22.27 -75.16 -10.04
N ARG A 467 -21.75 -76.20 -9.38
CA ARG A 467 -20.43 -76.34 -8.68
C ARG A 467 -19.90 -75.26 -7.69
N GLY A 468 -20.42 -74.03 -7.61
CA GLY A 468 -19.90 -72.96 -6.74
C GLY A 468 -20.49 -72.90 -5.32
N ALA A 469 -21.76 -73.27 -5.14
CA ALA A 469 -22.46 -73.18 -3.85
C ALA A 469 -21.98 -74.20 -2.78
N ARG A 470 -21.25 -75.24 -3.20
CA ARG A 470 -20.59 -76.20 -2.28
C ARG A 470 -19.23 -75.68 -1.78
N VAL A 471 -18.53 -74.88 -2.59
CA VAL A 471 -17.21 -74.32 -2.21
C VAL A 471 -17.36 -73.22 -1.17
N TRP A 472 -18.34 -72.34 -1.33
CA TRP A 472 -18.62 -71.26 -0.36
C TRP A 472 -19.13 -71.78 1.00
N ARG A 473 -19.96 -72.83 1.01
CA ARG A 473 -20.43 -73.47 2.25
C ARG A 473 -19.32 -74.24 2.99
N LYS A 474 -18.31 -74.72 2.27
CA LYS A 474 -17.14 -75.37 2.87
C LYS A 474 -16.16 -74.36 3.47
N GLN A 475 -15.91 -73.23 2.78
CA GLN A 475 -15.07 -72.13 3.30
C GLN A 475 -15.68 -71.41 4.51
N ALA A 476 -17.01 -71.26 4.58
CA ALA A 476 -17.68 -70.67 5.74
C ALA A 476 -17.63 -71.58 6.98
N ARG A 477 -17.72 -72.91 6.82
CA ARG A 477 -17.53 -73.88 7.92
C ARG A 477 -16.08 -73.97 8.39
N GLU A 478 -15.12 -73.86 7.49
CA GLU A 478 -13.68 -73.88 7.83
C GLU A 478 -13.20 -72.58 8.49
N ARG A 479 -13.91 -71.45 8.34
CA ARG A 479 -13.65 -70.21 9.10
C ARG A 479 -14.37 -70.17 10.45
N GLY A 480 -15.62 -70.63 10.53
CA GLY A 480 -16.36 -70.69 11.80
C GLY A 480 -15.78 -71.66 12.83
N GLY A 481 -15.11 -72.73 12.40
CA GLY A 481 -14.42 -73.67 13.29
C GLY A 481 -13.03 -73.24 13.77
N LYS A 482 -12.54 -72.06 13.37
CA LYS A 482 -11.25 -71.52 13.83
C LYS A 482 -11.39 -70.33 14.79
N GLU A 483 -12.54 -69.66 14.82
CA GLU A 483 -12.78 -68.56 15.76
C GLU A 483 -13.21 -69.03 17.16
N GLU A 484 -13.57 -70.32 17.34
CA GLU A 484 -13.89 -70.90 18.66
C GLU A 484 -12.68 -71.46 19.43
N GLU A 485 -11.49 -71.58 18.81
CA GLU A 485 -10.25 -71.98 19.51
C GLU A 485 -9.35 -70.79 19.93
N GLU A 486 -9.60 -69.56 19.46
CA GLU A 486 -8.76 -68.38 19.77
C GLU A 486 -9.32 -67.44 20.87
N ASN A 487 -10.48 -67.72 21.45
CA ASN A 487 -11.06 -66.95 22.58
C ASN A 487 -11.11 -67.73 23.90
N GLY A 488 -10.23 -68.72 24.07
CA GLY A 488 -10.14 -69.58 25.25
C GLY A 488 -8.77 -69.58 25.93
N VAL A 489 -8.17 -68.40 26.15
CA VAL A 489 -7.17 -68.12 27.22
C VAL A 489 -7.33 -66.68 27.68
#